data_AF-A0A397GKB3-F1
#
_entry.id   AF-A0A397GKB3-F1
#
_cell.length_a   1.000
_cell.length_b   1.000
_cell.length_c   1.000
_cell.angle_alpha   90.00
_cell.angle_beta   90.00
_cell.angle_gamma   90.00
#
_symmetry.space_group_name_H-M   'P 1'
#
loop_
_entity.id
_entity.type
_entity.pdbx_description
1 polymer ?
#
loop_
_entity_poly.entity_id
_entity_poly.type
_entity_poly.pdbx_seq_one_letter_code
_entity_poly.pdbx_strand_id
1 'polypeptide(L)'
;MAKSSRQVSHNMVYYLSGLGKSENITLPEARILLSDFGEAFSPQEKRFESHTPLLIRPPETRFEPTKPLNFSSDIWTLACTIWDIIAQRSLFEGFLTNEDDMTCQQIDALGQLPTEWREKWEAHRDKFTEHGEPMDQSRSPYQSWEDRFETSVQRPRIAEGMPPLESSEQDSLSSMLRSMLSFRPEDRPSAQQVLESEWMVKWALPEYEKIRNTQQ
;
A
#
# COMPACT_ATOMS: atom_id res chain seq x y z
N MET A 1 -35.97 12.80 23.26
CA MET A 1 -35.51 11.73 22.36
C MET A 1 -34.38 12.28 21.52
N ALA A 2 -33.14 12.01 21.90
CA ALA A 2 -31.95 12.37 21.13
C ALA A 2 -31.72 11.29 20.07
N LYS A 3 -31.72 11.67 18.78
CA LYS A 3 -31.17 10.81 17.72
C LYS A 3 -29.78 11.35 17.39
N SER A 4 -28.81 10.55 17.81
CA SER A 4 -27.38 10.68 17.54
C SER A 4 -27.13 10.71 16.03
N SER A 5 -26.48 11.78 15.57
CA SER A 5 -25.95 11.92 14.22
C SER A 5 -24.71 11.02 14.10
N ARG A 6 -24.83 9.90 13.38
CA ARG A 6 -23.67 9.13 12.95
C ARG A 6 -23.04 9.84 11.76
N GLN A 7 -21.89 10.45 12.05
CA GLN A 7 -20.94 11.00 11.10
C GLN A 7 -20.48 9.86 10.18
N VAL A 8 -20.86 9.92 8.91
CA VAL A 8 -20.34 9.02 7.87
C VAL A 8 -19.02 9.63 7.43
N SER A 9 -17.93 9.03 7.88
CA SER A 9 -16.57 9.28 7.41
C SER A 9 -16.54 9.05 5.89
N HIS A 10 -16.26 10.11 5.14
CA HIS A 10 -15.87 10.02 3.74
C HIS A 10 -14.50 9.36 3.69
N ASN A 11 -14.49 8.03 3.60
CA ASN A 11 -13.29 7.31 3.24
C ASN A 11 -13.15 7.37 1.72
N MET A 12 -11.96 7.77 1.27
CA MET A 12 -11.47 7.59 -0.08
C MET A 12 -11.47 6.09 -0.39
N VAL A 13 -12.62 5.59 -0.79
CA VAL A 13 -12.78 4.31 -1.46
C VAL A 13 -12.48 4.63 -2.91
N TYR A 14 -11.49 3.98 -3.51
CA TYR A 14 -11.43 3.86 -4.96
C TYR A 14 -12.66 3.08 -5.39
N TYR A 15 -13.80 3.75 -5.44
CA TYR A 15 -14.92 3.24 -6.14
C TYR A 15 -14.52 3.29 -7.61
N LEU A 16 -14.31 2.12 -8.22
CA LEU A 16 -14.76 1.92 -9.59
C LEU A 16 -16.30 2.08 -9.62
N SER A 17 -16.84 3.21 -9.17
CA SER A 17 -18.26 3.50 -9.19
C SER A 17 -18.60 3.88 -10.61
N GLY A 18 -19.22 2.95 -11.31
CA GLY A 18 -19.94 3.24 -12.55
C GLY A 18 -19.61 2.32 -13.71
N LEU A 19 -18.60 1.47 -13.61
CA LEU A 19 -18.34 0.43 -14.60
C LEU A 19 -18.90 -0.89 -14.06
N GLY A 20 -19.40 -1.75 -14.94
CA GLY A 20 -19.94 -3.05 -14.56
C GLY A 20 -18.92 -3.95 -13.85
N LYS A 21 -19.20 -5.24 -13.74
CA LYS A 21 -18.21 -6.19 -13.22
C LYS A 21 -16.87 -6.02 -13.96
N SER A 22 -15.74 -6.04 -13.24
CA SER A 22 -14.42 -5.70 -13.78
C SER A 22 -14.04 -6.53 -15.01
N GLU A 23 -14.55 -7.76 -15.12
CA GLU A 23 -14.40 -8.62 -16.30
C GLU A 23 -15.03 -8.08 -17.59
N ASN A 24 -15.89 -7.05 -17.51
CA ASN A 24 -16.53 -6.42 -18.66
C ASN A 24 -15.85 -5.12 -19.10
N ILE A 25 -14.78 -4.69 -18.42
CA ILE A 25 -14.05 -3.47 -18.76
C ILE A 25 -12.89 -3.85 -19.69
N THR A 26 -12.87 -3.30 -20.90
CA THR A 26 -11.73 -3.51 -21.80
C THR A 26 -10.53 -2.66 -21.35
N LEU A 27 -9.31 -3.09 -21.68
CA LEU A 27 -8.10 -2.32 -21.34
C LEU A 27 -8.15 -0.87 -21.87
N PRO A 28 -8.68 -0.59 -23.07
CA PRO A 28 -8.84 0.79 -23.53
C PRO A 28 -9.79 1.66 -22.68
N GLU A 29 -10.81 1.05 -22.08
CA GLU A 29 -11.82 1.69 -21.24
C GLU A 29 -11.37 1.84 -19.79
N ALA A 30 -10.38 1.06 -19.35
CA ALA A 30 -9.81 1.05 -18.00
C ALA A 30 -8.96 2.30 -17.69
N ARG A 31 -9.56 3.50 -17.86
CA ARG A 31 -8.93 4.79 -17.54
C ARG A 31 -9.11 5.12 -16.07
N ILE A 32 -8.01 5.25 -15.35
CA ILE A 32 -8.00 5.62 -13.94
C ILE A 32 -7.80 7.13 -13.84
N LEU A 33 -8.66 7.80 -13.07
CA LEU A 33 -8.53 9.22 -12.73
C LEU A 33 -8.45 9.37 -11.22
N LEU A 34 -7.44 10.09 -10.74
CA LEU A 34 -7.39 10.51 -9.35
C LEU A 34 -8.45 11.60 -9.13
N SER A 35 -9.26 11.41 -8.10
CA SER A 35 -10.36 12.31 -7.75
C SER A 35 -10.41 12.48 -6.23
N ASP A 36 -11.39 13.26 -5.75
CA ASP A 36 -11.57 13.59 -4.33
C ASP A 36 -10.34 14.24 -3.68
N PHE A 37 -10.11 15.50 -4.07
CA PHE A 37 -9.06 16.35 -3.50
C PHE A 37 -9.50 17.04 -2.20
N GLY A 38 -10.50 16.52 -1.48
CA GLY A 38 -11.05 17.13 -0.26
C GLY A 38 -10.06 17.22 0.91
N GLU A 39 -9.07 16.32 0.94
CA GLU A 39 -7.98 16.30 1.91
C GLU A 39 -6.61 16.68 1.29
N ALA A 40 -6.60 17.13 0.03
CA ALA A 40 -5.38 17.58 -0.62
C ALA A 40 -4.94 18.94 -0.05
N PHE A 41 -3.63 19.13 0.09
CA PHE A 41 -3.05 20.37 0.60
C PHE A 41 -1.86 20.81 -0.26
N SER A 42 -1.60 22.11 -0.26
CA SER A 42 -0.43 22.66 -0.96
C SER A 42 0.87 22.20 -0.28
N PRO A 43 1.97 21.96 -1.02
CA PRO A 43 3.27 21.63 -0.42
C PRO A 43 3.86 22.73 0.46
N GLN A 44 3.34 23.96 0.35
CA GLN A 44 3.71 25.09 1.21
C GLN A 44 2.98 25.06 2.55
N GLU A 45 1.87 24.32 2.64
CA GLU A 45 1.10 24.11 3.86
C GLU A 45 1.69 22.96 4.68
N LYS A 46 1.68 23.09 6.01
CA LYS A 46 2.14 22.04 6.91
C LYS A 46 0.95 21.25 7.43
N ARG A 47 0.84 20.00 6.98
CA ARG A 47 -0.15 19.03 7.47
C ARG A 47 0.54 17.95 8.29
N PHE A 48 0.09 17.74 9.52
CA PHE A 48 0.70 16.76 10.45
C PHE A 48 -0.19 15.53 10.65
N GLU A 49 -1.48 15.66 10.38
CA GLU A 49 -2.47 14.60 10.53
C GLU A 49 -2.83 14.03 9.17
N SER A 50 -2.92 12.70 9.10
CA SER A 50 -3.43 11.99 7.93
C SER A 50 -4.80 11.40 8.23
N HIS A 51 -5.78 11.75 7.41
CA HIS A 51 -7.10 11.13 7.43
C HIS A 51 -7.22 9.91 6.51
N THR A 52 -6.11 9.50 5.89
CA THR A 52 -6.02 8.29 5.07
C THR A 52 -6.43 7.06 5.90
N PRO A 53 -7.21 6.11 5.34
CA PRO A 53 -7.57 4.86 6.03
C PRO A 53 -6.34 4.12 6.55
N LEU A 54 -6.46 3.48 7.73
CA LEU A 54 -5.33 2.87 8.44
C LEU A 54 -4.49 1.90 7.58
N LEU A 55 -5.15 1.11 6.73
CA LEU A 55 -4.48 0.10 5.89
C LEU A 55 -3.59 0.66 4.77
N ILE A 56 -3.74 1.93 4.41
CA ILE A 56 -2.93 2.61 3.38
C ILE A 56 -2.24 3.87 3.94
N ARG A 57 -2.34 4.08 5.25
CA ARG A 57 -1.75 5.21 5.95
C ARG A 57 -0.25 5.00 6.11
N PRO A 58 0.57 6.02 5.81
CA PRO A 58 2.01 5.88 5.89
C PRO A 58 2.49 5.93 7.36
N PRO A 59 3.48 5.13 7.76
CA PRO A 59 3.82 4.88 9.17
C PRO A 59 4.37 6.12 9.91
N GLU A 60 4.93 7.10 9.21
CA GLU A 60 5.42 8.35 9.79
C GLU A 60 4.31 9.16 10.48
N THR A 61 3.04 8.99 10.08
CA THR A 61 1.91 9.66 10.77
C THR A 61 1.82 9.24 12.23
N ARG A 62 2.26 8.00 12.53
CA ARG A 62 2.31 7.45 13.88
C ARG A 62 3.62 7.80 14.58
N PHE A 63 4.76 7.60 13.91
CA PHE A 63 6.08 7.65 14.56
C PHE A 63 6.77 9.02 14.53
N GLU A 64 6.31 9.92 13.65
CA GLU A 64 6.84 11.26 13.46
C GLU A 64 5.73 12.33 13.42
N PRO A 65 4.80 12.38 14.40
CA PRO A 65 3.62 13.25 14.36
C PRO A 65 3.95 14.76 14.35
N THR A 66 5.19 15.13 14.66
CA THR A 66 5.68 16.52 14.63
C THR A 66 6.34 16.89 13.31
N LYS A 67 6.53 15.94 12.37
CA LYS A 67 7.02 16.21 11.02
C LYS A 67 5.82 16.33 10.08
N PRO A 68 5.79 17.33 9.18
CA PRO A 68 4.71 17.45 8.22
C PRO A 68 4.78 16.33 7.18
N LEU A 69 3.62 15.89 6.74
CA LEU A 69 3.46 14.99 5.60
C LEU A 69 3.94 15.69 4.33
N ASN A 70 4.42 14.88 3.39
CA ASN A 70 4.95 15.35 2.11
C ASN A 70 4.64 14.32 1.02
N PHE A 71 5.14 14.55 -0.20
CA PHE A 71 4.91 13.65 -1.33
C PHE A 71 5.34 12.20 -1.09
N SER A 72 6.33 11.93 -0.23
CA SER A 72 6.71 10.55 0.12
C SER A 72 5.62 9.80 0.88
N SER A 73 4.73 10.51 1.59
CA SER A 73 3.54 9.94 2.21
C SER A 73 2.58 9.42 1.15
N ASP A 74 2.39 10.16 0.05
CA ASP A 74 1.57 9.72 -1.09
C ASP A 74 2.19 8.51 -1.81
N ILE A 75 3.51 8.41 -1.87
CA ILE A 75 4.22 7.26 -2.48
C ILE A 75 3.93 5.95 -1.74
N TRP A 76 3.86 5.97 -0.41
CA TRP A 76 3.47 4.81 0.38
C TRP A 76 2.03 4.40 0.09
N THR A 77 1.11 5.38 0.12
CA THR A 77 -0.31 5.13 -0.18
C THR A 77 -0.51 4.62 -1.61
N LEU A 78 0.26 5.14 -2.57
CA LEU A 78 0.28 4.69 -3.95
C LEU A 78 0.75 3.23 -4.07
N ALA A 79 1.80 2.81 -3.34
CA ALA A 79 2.26 1.42 -3.36
C ALA A 79 1.21 0.45 -2.83
N CYS A 80 0.52 0.81 -1.74
CA CYS A 80 -0.60 0.01 -1.23
C CYS A 80 -1.74 -0.08 -2.25
N THR A 81 -2.03 1.02 -2.95
CA THR A 81 -3.04 1.07 -4.00
C THR A 81 -2.66 0.20 -5.21
N ILE A 82 -1.40 0.25 -5.65
CA ILE A 82 -0.90 -0.61 -6.75
C ILE A 82 -1.03 -2.09 -6.36
N TRP A 83 -0.68 -2.43 -5.11
CA TRP A 83 -0.90 -3.79 -4.62
C TRP A 83 -2.37 -4.19 -4.67
N ASP A 84 -3.29 -3.34 -4.19
CA ASP A 84 -4.73 -3.61 -4.20
C ASP A 84 -5.31 -3.80 -5.61
N ILE A 85 -4.67 -3.23 -6.64
CA ILE A 85 -5.04 -3.44 -8.04
C ILE A 85 -4.56 -4.80 -8.55
N ILE A 86 -3.38 -5.25 -8.12
CA ILE A 86 -2.72 -6.47 -8.63
C ILE A 86 -3.15 -7.72 -7.86
N ALA A 87 -3.44 -7.58 -6.56
CA ALA A 87 -3.69 -8.67 -5.64
C ALA A 87 -5.18 -8.87 -5.37
N GLN A 88 -5.57 -10.10 -5.04
CA GLN A 88 -6.93 -10.44 -4.59
C GLN A 88 -7.20 -9.99 -3.14
N ARG A 89 -6.15 -9.75 -2.36
CA ARG A 89 -6.23 -9.31 -0.96
C ARG A 89 -5.32 -8.13 -0.72
N SER A 90 -5.76 -7.22 0.14
CA SER A 90 -4.96 -6.05 0.50
C SER A 90 -3.65 -6.41 1.17
N LEU A 91 -2.66 -5.53 0.98
CA LEU A 91 -1.32 -5.73 1.53
C LEU A 91 -1.35 -5.79 3.07
N PHE A 92 -2.23 -4.97 3.68
CA PHE A 92 -2.47 -4.94 5.12
C PHE A 92 -3.96 -5.11 5.41
N GLU A 93 -4.28 -5.83 6.47
CA GLU A 93 -5.64 -6.08 6.94
C GLU A 93 -6.11 -4.91 7.81
N GLY A 94 -7.31 -4.42 7.54
CA GLY A 94 -7.94 -3.31 8.27
C GLY A 94 -9.01 -3.77 9.26
N PHE A 95 -9.55 -4.98 9.12
CA PHE A 95 -10.63 -5.46 9.98
C PHE A 95 -10.15 -5.69 11.42
N LEU A 96 -10.82 -5.04 12.38
CA LEU A 96 -10.50 -5.10 13.82
C LEU A 96 -9.01 -4.83 14.14
N THR A 97 -8.33 -4.09 13.26
CA THR A 97 -6.90 -3.80 13.38
C THR A 97 -6.71 -2.44 14.02
N ASN A 98 -5.96 -2.39 15.13
CA ASN A 98 -5.49 -1.13 15.72
C ASN A 98 -4.11 -0.76 15.16
N GLU A 99 -3.59 0.40 15.58
CA GLU A 99 -2.29 0.92 15.14
C GLU A 99 -1.12 -0.04 15.46
N ASP A 100 -1.14 -0.75 16.59
CA ASP A 100 -0.07 -1.69 17.00
C ASP A 100 -0.09 -2.95 16.14
N ASP A 101 -1.29 -3.47 15.87
CA ASP A 101 -1.47 -4.60 14.99
C ASP A 101 -1.09 -4.25 13.54
N MET A 102 -1.41 -3.03 13.08
CA MET A 102 -0.96 -2.50 11.79
C MET A 102 0.57 -2.43 11.71
N THR A 103 1.21 -1.91 12.76
CA THR A 103 2.68 -1.83 12.83
C THR A 103 3.31 -3.23 12.76
N CYS A 104 2.73 -4.21 13.44
CA CYS A 104 3.19 -5.61 13.35
C CYS A 104 3.05 -6.16 11.93
N GLN A 105 1.91 -5.91 11.25
CA GLN A 105 1.71 -6.35 9.87
C GLN A 105 2.74 -5.75 8.91
N GLN A 106 3.09 -4.47 9.10
CA GLN A 106 4.12 -3.79 8.33
C GLN A 106 5.50 -4.40 8.61
N ILE A 107 5.82 -4.73 9.85
CA ILE A 107 7.09 -5.40 10.21
C ILE A 107 7.19 -6.76 9.55
N ASP A 108 6.14 -7.58 9.65
CA ASP A 108 6.15 -8.93 9.11
C ASP A 108 6.30 -8.92 7.57
N ALA A 109 5.72 -7.92 6.89
CA ALA A 109 5.81 -7.77 5.44
C ALA A 109 7.13 -7.12 4.97
N LEU A 110 7.61 -6.09 5.67
CA LEU A 110 8.67 -5.18 5.16
C LEU A 110 9.98 -5.31 5.93
N GLY A 111 9.99 -6.05 7.03
CA GLY A 111 11.13 -6.22 7.91
C GLY A 111 11.14 -5.21 9.06
N GLN A 112 12.33 -4.98 9.62
CA GLN A 112 12.46 -4.27 10.88
C GLN A 112 12.14 -2.77 10.79
N LEU A 113 11.42 -2.25 11.78
CA LEU A 113 11.25 -0.80 11.96
C LEU A 113 12.61 -0.10 12.17
N PRO A 114 12.74 1.16 11.71
CA PRO A 114 13.80 2.07 12.12
C PRO A 114 13.97 2.08 13.65
N THR A 115 15.23 2.06 14.12
CA THR A 115 15.55 2.00 15.55
C THR A 115 14.88 3.13 16.34
N GLU A 116 14.91 4.34 15.80
CA GLU A 116 14.30 5.54 16.39
C GLU A 116 12.78 5.47 16.49
N TRP A 117 12.12 4.63 15.68
CA TRP A 117 10.67 4.41 15.72
C TRP A 117 10.33 3.26 16.66
N ARG A 118 11.15 2.20 16.65
CA ARG A 118 11.06 1.07 17.59
C ARG A 118 11.17 1.55 19.03
N GLU A 119 12.11 2.43 19.34
CA GLU A 119 12.30 2.98 20.69
C GLU A 119 11.12 3.82 21.18
N LYS A 120 10.39 4.46 20.26
CA LYS A 120 9.16 5.23 20.58
C LYS A 120 7.92 4.34 20.73
N TRP A 121 7.98 3.10 20.28
CA TRP A 121 6.84 2.20 20.30
C TRP A 121 6.74 1.45 21.63
N GLU A 122 5.95 1.95 22.56
CA GLU A 122 5.83 1.36 23.91
C GLU A 122 5.44 -0.13 23.89
N ALA A 123 4.46 -0.49 23.05
CA ALA A 123 3.98 -1.87 22.91
C ALA A 123 4.98 -2.80 22.20
N HIS A 124 6.10 -2.27 21.67
CA HIS A 124 7.14 -3.09 21.01
C HIS A 124 7.65 -4.21 21.93
N ARG A 125 7.86 -3.90 23.22
CA ARG A 125 8.42 -4.82 24.22
C ARG A 125 7.50 -6.00 24.55
N ASP A 126 6.19 -5.80 24.41
CA ASP A 126 5.19 -6.83 24.65
C ASP A 126 4.96 -7.69 23.40
N LYS A 127 5.28 -7.15 22.22
CA LYS A 127 5.02 -7.78 20.92
C LYS A 127 6.23 -8.51 20.36
N PHE A 128 7.45 -8.06 20.65
CA PHE A 128 8.69 -8.59 20.09
C PHE A 128 9.78 -8.77 21.15
N THR A 129 10.61 -9.79 20.95
CA THR A 129 11.83 -10.05 21.70
C THR A 129 12.90 -9.00 21.37
N GLU A 130 13.97 -8.95 22.16
CA GLU A 130 15.14 -8.08 21.89
C GLU A 130 15.78 -8.36 20.52
N HIS A 131 15.66 -9.58 20.00
CA HIS A 131 16.15 -9.99 18.69
C HIS A 131 15.20 -9.64 17.54
N GLY A 132 14.01 -9.07 17.84
CA GLY A 132 13.02 -8.67 16.83
C GLY A 132 12.06 -9.79 16.42
N GLU A 133 12.11 -10.95 17.09
CA GLU A 133 11.16 -12.05 16.86
C GLU A 133 9.84 -11.80 17.62
N PRO A 134 8.67 -12.16 17.08
CA PRO A 134 7.40 -12.04 17.80
C PRO A 134 7.40 -12.80 19.13
N MET A 135 6.89 -12.17 20.20
CA MET A 135 6.76 -12.78 21.54
C MET A 135 5.66 -13.86 21.58
N ASP A 136 4.57 -13.64 20.85
CA ASP A 136 3.48 -14.60 20.71
C ASP A 136 3.71 -15.47 19.46
N GLN A 137 4.25 -16.67 19.67
CA GLN A 137 4.44 -17.67 18.60
C GLN A 137 3.13 -18.32 18.13
N SER A 138 2.03 -18.15 18.88
CA SER A 138 0.69 -18.63 18.51
C SER A 138 -0.05 -17.63 17.63
N ARG A 139 0.38 -16.36 17.66
CA ARG A 139 0.07 -15.40 16.61
C ARG A 139 0.57 -16.03 15.33
N SER A 140 -0.35 -16.39 14.43
CA SER A 140 0.06 -16.66 13.05
C SER A 140 0.87 -15.43 12.65
N PRO A 141 2.18 -15.55 12.37
CA PRO A 141 2.92 -14.40 11.88
C PRO A 141 2.10 -13.84 10.75
N TYR A 142 1.91 -12.52 10.72
CA TYR A 142 1.34 -11.97 9.51
C TYR A 142 2.27 -12.40 8.38
N GLN A 143 1.67 -12.77 7.25
CA GLN A 143 2.40 -13.42 6.17
C GLN A 143 3.60 -12.54 5.76
N SER A 144 4.75 -13.17 5.52
CA SER A 144 5.90 -12.49 4.91
C SER A 144 5.48 -11.85 3.58
N TRP A 145 6.28 -10.92 3.06
CA TRP A 145 6.03 -10.39 1.71
C TRP A 145 5.86 -11.50 0.67
N GLU A 146 6.76 -12.48 0.72
CA GLU A 146 6.80 -13.60 -0.21
C GLU A 146 5.53 -14.47 -0.08
N ASP A 147 5.10 -14.76 1.15
CA ASP A 147 3.84 -15.47 1.41
C ASP A 147 2.62 -14.66 0.93
N ARG A 148 2.61 -13.35 1.15
CA ARG A 148 1.53 -12.46 0.70
C ARG A 148 1.46 -12.43 -0.81
N PHE A 149 2.60 -12.31 -1.49
CA PHE A 149 2.65 -12.29 -2.95
C PHE A 149 2.18 -13.63 -3.54
N GLU A 150 2.67 -14.74 -3.00
CA GLU A 150 2.26 -16.08 -3.42
C GLU A 150 0.75 -16.29 -3.23
N THR A 151 0.22 -15.97 -2.04
CA THR A 151 -1.17 -16.28 -1.69
C THR A 151 -2.19 -15.27 -2.22
N SER A 152 -1.79 -14.01 -2.43
CA SER A 152 -2.69 -12.93 -2.81
C SER A 152 -2.52 -12.49 -4.26
N VAL A 153 -1.39 -12.78 -4.92
CA VAL A 153 -1.15 -12.45 -6.33
C VAL A 153 -1.05 -13.72 -7.18
N GLN A 154 -0.08 -14.58 -6.93
CA GLN A 154 0.22 -15.70 -7.84
C GLN A 154 -0.88 -16.77 -7.86
N ARG A 155 -1.25 -17.32 -6.68
CA ARG A 155 -2.26 -18.38 -6.60
C ARG A 155 -3.63 -17.94 -7.14
N PRO A 156 -4.15 -16.74 -6.80
CA PRO A 156 -5.41 -16.28 -7.38
C PRO A 156 -5.36 -16.15 -8.90
N ARG A 157 -4.28 -15.60 -9.47
CA ARG A 157 -4.10 -15.51 -10.93
C ARG A 157 -4.15 -16.88 -11.59
N ILE A 158 -3.42 -17.86 -11.05
CA ILE A 158 -3.39 -19.23 -11.57
C ILE A 158 -4.79 -19.88 -11.46
N ALA A 159 -5.48 -19.68 -10.32
CA ALA A 159 -6.81 -20.23 -10.09
C ALA A 159 -7.85 -19.69 -11.09
N GLU A 160 -7.71 -18.43 -11.50
CA GLU A 160 -8.54 -17.79 -12.53
C GLU A 160 -8.04 -18.04 -13.96
N GLY A 161 -7.03 -18.91 -14.15
CA GLY A 161 -6.50 -19.27 -15.46
C GLY A 161 -5.64 -18.19 -16.14
N MET A 162 -5.22 -17.16 -15.40
CA MET A 162 -4.29 -16.15 -15.89
C MET A 162 -2.86 -16.70 -15.86
N PRO A 163 -1.98 -16.26 -16.79
CA PRO A 163 -0.56 -16.57 -16.71
C PRO A 163 0.03 -16.06 -15.37
N PRO A 164 0.83 -16.89 -14.67
CA PRO A 164 1.56 -16.43 -13.50
C PRO A 164 2.56 -15.35 -13.90
N LEU A 165 2.90 -14.47 -12.96
CA LEU A 165 4.01 -13.54 -13.18
C LEU A 165 5.31 -14.35 -13.21
N GLU A 166 6.12 -14.12 -14.23
CA GLU A 166 7.46 -14.73 -14.31
C GLU A 166 8.33 -14.24 -13.16
N SER A 167 9.30 -15.05 -12.72
CA SER A 167 10.12 -14.73 -11.56
C SER A 167 10.83 -13.37 -11.69
N SER A 168 11.33 -13.03 -12.88
CA SER A 168 11.97 -11.73 -13.13
C SER A 168 11.01 -10.55 -13.01
N GLU A 169 9.78 -10.69 -13.49
CA GLU A 169 8.75 -9.67 -13.35
C GLU A 169 8.32 -9.51 -11.90
N GLN A 170 8.09 -10.63 -11.21
CA GLN A 170 7.75 -10.66 -9.80
C GLN A 170 8.83 -9.99 -8.93
N ASP A 171 10.10 -10.31 -9.17
CA ASP A 171 11.22 -9.73 -8.42
C ASP A 171 11.31 -8.22 -8.67
N SER A 172 11.13 -7.78 -9.92
CA SER A 172 11.16 -6.37 -10.28
C SER A 172 9.98 -5.59 -9.68
N LEU A 173 8.76 -6.14 -9.75
CA LEU A 173 7.57 -5.55 -9.12
C LEU A 173 7.72 -5.47 -7.61
N SER A 174 8.21 -6.55 -6.98
CA SER A 174 8.44 -6.60 -5.54
C SER A 174 9.49 -5.59 -5.10
N SER A 175 10.58 -5.45 -5.86
CA SER A 175 11.63 -4.45 -5.61
C SER A 175 11.07 -3.03 -5.68
N MET A 176 10.30 -2.71 -6.73
CA MET A 176 9.64 -1.41 -6.88
C MET A 176 8.73 -1.11 -5.69
N LEU A 177 7.78 -2.01 -5.37
CA LEU A 177 6.83 -1.78 -4.29
C LEU A 177 7.50 -1.69 -2.92
N ARG A 178 8.49 -2.55 -2.62
CA ARG A 178 9.25 -2.48 -1.36
C ARG A 178 10.00 -1.16 -1.23
N SER A 179 10.55 -0.61 -2.32
CA SER A 179 11.23 0.70 -2.27
C SER A 179 10.26 1.84 -1.93
N MET A 180 9.05 1.80 -2.48
CA MET A 180 7.98 2.77 -2.18
C MET A 180 7.44 2.62 -0.75
N LEU A 181 7.51 1.41 -0.20
CA LEU A 181 7.11 1.04 1.16
C LEU A 181 8.28 1.10 2.16
N SER A 182 9.34 1.85 1.86
CA SER A 182 10.39 2.10 2.86
C SER A 182 9.78 2.81 4.06
N PHE A 183 10.13 2.36 5.28
CA PHE A 183 9.58 2.96 6.50
C PHE A 183 9.86 4.45 6.56
N ARG A 184 11.12 4.87 6.40
CA ARG A 184 11.49 6.28 6.39
C ARG A 184 11.00 6.97 5.11
N PRO A 185 10.29 8.11 5.22
CA PRO A 185 9.81 8.84 4.04
C PRO A 185 10.94 9.28 3.09
N GLU A 186 12.11 9.63 3.63
CA GLU A 186 13.30 10.05 2.88
C GLU A 186 13.95 8.93 2.07
N ASP A 187 13.71 7.67 2.42
CA ASP A 187 14.24 6.50 1.70
C ASP A 187 13.32 6.09 0.53
N ARG A 188 12.12 6.69 0.42
CA ARG A 188 11.17 6.39 -0.65
C ARG A 188 11.54 7.12 -1.95
N PRO A 189 11.36 6.48 -3.12
CA PRO A 189 11.56 7.13 -4.41
C PRO A 189 10.52 8.23 -4.65
N SER A 190 10.89 9.23 -5.44
CA SER A 190 9.94 10.16 -6.05
C SER A 190 9.06 9.44 -7.10
N ALA A 191 7.91 10.04 -7.45
CA ALA A 191 7.04 9.50 -8.50
C ALA A 191 7.76 9.33 -9.85
N GLN A 192 8.70 10.24 -10.17
CA GLN A 192 9.52 10.11 -11.37
C GLN A 192 10.42 8.88 -11.30
N GLN A 193 11.10 8.64 -10.17
CA GLN A 193 11.94 7.46 -10.00
C GLN A 193 11.13 6.15 -10.02
N VAL A 194 9.89 6.17 -9.54
CA VAL A 194 8.97 5.01 -9.67
C VAL A 194 8.67 4.73 -11.14
N LEU A 195 8.39 5.76 -11.95
CA LEU A 195 8.16 5.61 -13.40
C LEU A 195 9.41 5.10 -14.15
N GLU A 196 10.60 5.42 -13.65
CA GLU A 196 11.88 4.98 -14.19
C GLU A 196 12.32 3.60 -13.66
N SER A 197 11.55 3.00 -12.75
CA SER A 197 11.86 1.67 -12.21
C SER A 197 11.87 0.60 -13.31
N GLU A 198 12.64 -0.45 -13.07
CA GLU A 198 12.78 -1.54 -14.04
C GLU A 198 11.42 -2.16 -14.39
N TRP A 199 10.54 -2.35 -13.39
CA TRP A 199 9.21 -2.92 -13.63
C TRP A 199 8.38 -2.04 -14.58
N MET A 200 8.38 -0.72 -14.35
CA MET A 200 7.66 0.23 -15.18
C MET A 200 8.20 0.25 -16.62
N VAL A 201 9.53 0.30 -16.78
CA VAL A 201 10.16 0.43 -18.10
C VAL A 201 10.05 -0.84 -18.94
N LYS A 202 10.20 -2.02 -18.33
CA LYS A 202 10.23 -3.30 -19.06
C LYS A 202 8.86 -3.93 -19.26
N TRP A 203 7.93 -3.77 -18.33
CA TRP A 203 6.62 -4.44 -18.37
C TRP A 203 5.46 -3.45 -18.52
N ALA A 204 5.33 -2.46 -17.63
CA ALA A 204 4.10 -1.65 -17.57
C ALA A 204 3.96 -0.63 -18.73
N LEU A 205 4.98 0.22 -18.95
CA LEU A 205 4.93 1.29 -19.96
C LEU A 205 4.80 0.74 -21.40
N PRO A 206 5.51 -0.34 -21.81
CA PRO A 206 5.32 -0.92 -23.13
C PRO A 206 3.88 -1.40 -23.38
N GLU A 207 3.24 -2.03 -22.39
CA GLU A 207 1.84 -2.46 -22.51
C GLU A 207 0.88 -1.26 -22.54
N TYR A 208 1.11 -0.26 -21.70
CA TYR A 208 0.34 0.99 -21.73
C TYR A 208 0.39 1.67 -23.10
N GLU A 209 1.56 1.76 -23.72
CA GLU A 209 1.73 2.35 -25.05
C GLU A 209 1.02 1.55 -26.15
N LYS A 210 1.04 0.20 -26.09
CA LYS A 210 0.27 -0.65 -27.01
C LYS A 210 -1.23 -0.37 -26.90
N ILE A 211 -1.76 -0.29 -25.68
CA ILE A 211 -3.17 0.00 -25.42
C ILE A 211 -3.53 1.38 -25.97
N ARG A 212 -2.69 2.39 -25.72
CA ARG A 212 -2.90 3.77 -26.18
C ARG A 212 -2.90 3.88 -27.70
N ASN A 213 -1.98 3.20 -28.37
CA ASN A 213 -1.87 3.22 -29.84
C ASN A 213 -3.02 2.46 -30.52
N THR A 214 -3.67 1.53 -29.83
CA THR A 214 -4.87 0.83 -30.33
C THR A 214 -6.12 1.73 -30.30
N GLN A 215 -6.06 2.89 -29.63
CA GLN A 215 -7.17 3.87 -29.55
C GLN A 215 -7.07 5.03 -30.56
N GLN A 216 -5.98 5.11 -31.35
CA GLN A 216 -5.80 6.11 -32.42
C GLN A 216 -6.22 5.54 -33.77
#